data_AF-A0A2S8FNM8-F1
#
_entry.id   AF-A0A2S8FNM8-F1
#
_cell.length_a   1.000
_cell.length_b   1.000
_cell.length_c   1.000
_cell.angle_alpha   90.00
_cell.angle_beta   90.00
_cell.angle_gamma   90.00
#
_symmetry.space_group_name_H-M   'P 1'
#
loop_
_entity.id
_entity.type
_entity.pdbx_description
1 polymer ?
#
loop_
_entity_poly.entity_id
_entity_poly.type
_entity_poly.pdbx_seq_one_letter_code
_entity_poly.pdbx_strand_id
1 'polypeptide(L)'
;MLNRFFLSGCLIAMAILAAAPQHANAQGATDGMVRLLKSGKLPESRIGTVVGMIAERGNAENLGVLFQEATKPDGFSEALKLETLQQLKKASESRNLVPTGDLSAVSQLIASDNASLKKLGIELAGLWKVQATAETLSQIALDQDQPRLLRRLAIDALIETGSDQIAPTVAKLTDASQPLAIRYLGVSALTNIDINQAATAAADVLTTADTSTDPAEMIDAFLADTKGPDALAKALTGKKLDADIAKMCLRQMYSVGRSDASLVNVLSTAAGIDNNPDPLTDAQLQALVAKVLEKGNPERGEDIFRRKDLSCLKCHAISGAGGQIGPDLSPVGATSPVDYVINSILFPEMAVKEAYLMKTIIDFDGKIHQGVVVDANDDRVILRDANGKQDIIPADDIDLEKEGGSLMPKGLANFLTEDEFLDLVRYVSELGKPGPYGIRSEPTIQRWRVMKEVPAAMQGEAVPSTGEFESQIADLSEDAWLPVYGKVNGDLPLAELSEVESPVLFLQAEMEVVDGGKIGVELNQKAGVTVWIIDDEFKGTEPISADVLPGRHKITFRLDKRKLTEPTFRVVVTKPSDSTAQYTVVGGS
;
A
#
# COMPACT_ATOMS: atom_id res chain seq x y z
N MET A 1 13.46 16.55 81.32
CA MET A 1 12.67 15.64 82.18
C MET A 1 12.28 14.45 81.32
N LEU A 2 12.89 13.28 81.54
CA LEU A 2 12.22 12.06 82.07
C LEU A 2 10.85 11.79 81.40
N ASN A 3 10.53 10.62 80.85
CA ASN A 3 10.92 9.30 81.31
C ASN A 3 10.65 8.21 80.25
N ARG A 4 11.43 7.12 80.37
CA ARG A 4 11.25 5.81 79.74
C ARG A 4 9.92 5.15 80.11
N PHE A 5 9.36 4.35 79.21
CA PHE A 5 8.80 3.03 79.54
C PHE A 5 9.03 2.02 78.40
N PHE A 6 9.66 0.91 78.77
CA PHE A 6 9.86 -0.33 78.02
C PHE A 6 8.64 -1.24 78.19
N LEU A 7 8.28 -2.03 77.17
CA LEU A 7 7.95 -3.47 77.19
C LEU A 7 7.48 -3.86 75.77
N SER A 8 8.31 -4.54 74.97
CA SER A 8 8.41 -6.00 74.81
C SER A 8 7.23 -6.65 74.08
N GLY A 9 7.47 -7.10 72.84
CA GLY A 9 6.54 -7.89 72.05
C GLY A 9 7.19 -8.35 70.74
N CYS A 10 7.60 -9.62 70.69
CA CYS A 10 8.21 -10.31 69.56
C CYS A 10 7.48 -10.09 68.23
N LEU A 11 8.24 -9.80 67.17
CA LEU A 11 7.86 -10.17 65.81
C LEU A 11 9.10 -10.69 65.07
N ILE A 12 9.00 -11.96 64.71
CA ILE A 12 9.97 -12.78 63.98
C ILE A 12 10.13 -12.16 62.60
N ALA A 13 11.30 -11.56 62.32
CA ALA A 13 11.69 -11.17 60.97
C ALA A 13 12.16 -12.41 60.22
N MET A 14 11.26 -13.00 59.44
CA MET A 14 11.57 -14.05 58.47
C MET A 14 12.39 -13.41 57.35
N ALA A 15 13.71 -13.64 57.35
CA ALA A 15 14.57 -13.33 56.23
C ALA A 15 14.27 -14.31 55.09
N ILE A 16 13.35 -13.93 54.20
CA ILE A 16 13.19 -14.61 52.91
C ILE A 16 14.35 -14.12 52.03
N LEU A 17 15.34 -14.99 51.82
CA LEU A 17 16.24 -14.87 50.67
C LEU A 17 15.37 -14.92 49.41
N ALA A 18 15.00 -13.76 48.88
CA ALA A 18 14.64 -13.65 47.49
C ALA A 18 15.95 -13.77 46.70
N ALA A 19 16.27 -15.00 46.30
CA ALA A 19 17.20 -15.22 45.20
C ALA A 19 16.61 -14.48 43.99
N ALA A 20 17.17 -13.32 43.66
CA ALA A 20 16.90 -12.69 42.39
C ALA A 20 17.18 -13.74 41.30
N PRO A 21 16.27 -13.94 40.33
CA PRO A 21 16.63 -14.74 39.17
C PRO A 21 17.85 -14.06 38.56
N GLN A 22 18.99 -14.75 38.59
CA GLN A 22 20.12 -14.35 37.77
C GLN A 22 19.57 -14.26 36.34
N HIS A 23 19.49 -13.05 35.80
CA HIS A 23 19.40 -12.86 34.37
C HIS A 23 20.62 -13.57 33.80
N ALA A 24 20.46 -14.83 33.39
CA ALA A 24 21.42 -15.48 32.54
C ALA A 24 21.57 -14.55 31.34
N ASN A 25 22.74 -13.94 31.20
CA ASN A 25 23.00 -12.92 30.21
C ASN A 25 22.56 -13.48 28.85
N ALA A 26 21.61 -12.84 28.16
CA ALA A 26 20.97 -13.42 26.96
C ALA A 26 22.00 -13.87 25.90
N GLN A 27 23.16 -13.21 25.86
CA GLN A 27 24.34 -13.58 25.07
C GLN A 27 24.91 -14.97 25.40
N GLY A 28 25.00 -15.34 26.68
CA GLY A 28 25.54 -16.65 27.09
C GLY A 28 24.66 -17.82 26.62
N ALA A 29 23.35 -17.59 26.48
CA ALA A 29 22.41 -18.59 25.97
C ALA A 29 22.55 -18.77 24.44
N THR A 30 22.68 -17.68 23.67
CA THR A 30 22.86 -17.74 22.21
C THR A 30 24.22 -18.33 21.83
N ASP A 31 25.29 -18.05 22.58
CA ASP A 31 26.60 -18.69 22.38
C ASP A 31 26.59 -20.20 22.66
N GLY A 32 25.77 -20.64 23.63
CA GLY A 32 25.48 -22.06 23.86
C GLY A 32 24.78 -22.71 22.66
N MET A 33 23.77 -22.03 22.12
CA MET A 33 23.02 -22.49 20.95
C MET A 33 23.91 -22.57 19.68
N VAL A 34 24.77 -21.58 19.45
CA VAL A 34 25.74 -21.59 18.34
C VAL A 34 26.70 -22.77 18.44
N ARG A 35 27.22 -23.07 19.63
CA ARG A 35 28.07 -24.27 19.84
C ARG A 35 27.32 -25.57 19.56
N LEU A 36 26.06 -25.64 19.97
CA LEU A 36 25.22 -26.80 19.73
C LEU A 36 24.94 -26.99 18.23
N LEU A 37 24.64 -25.90 17.51
CA LEU A 37 24.47 -25.88 16.06
C LEU A 37 25.73 -26.38 15.34
N LYS A 38 26.91 -25.82 15.66
CA LYS A 38 28.20 -26.23 15.09
C LYS A 38 28.57 -27.68 15.38
N SER A 39 28.04 -28.27 16.45
CA SER A 39 28.35 -29.67 16.81
C SER A 39 27.69 -30.71 15.89
N GLY A 40 26.69 -30.31 15.09
CA GLY A 40 25.90 -31.22 14.24
C GLY A 40 25.03 -32.21 15.01
N LYS A 41 24.90 -32.08 16.33
CA LYS A 41 24.15 -33.00 17.20
C LYS A 41 22.67 -32.65 17.36
N LEU A 42 22.19 -31.61 16.68
CA LEU A 42 20.78 -31.20 16.76
C LEU A 42 19.91 -32.12 15.90
N PRO A 43 18.77 -32.61 16.43
CA PRO A 43 17.75 -33.22 15.59
C PRO A 43 17.29 -32.25 14.52
N GLU A 44 17.06 -32.73 13.30
CA GLU A 44 16.65 -31.91 12.15
C GLU A 44 15.42 -31.05 12.46
N SER A 45 14.43 -31.60 13.16
CA SER A 45 13.22 -30.91 13.61
C SER A 45 13.44 -29.75 14.59
N ARG A 46 14.65 -29.62 15.16
CA ARG A 46 15.01 -28.57 16.14
C ARG A 46 15.95 -27.52 15.55
N ILE A 47 16.52 -27.76 14.37
CA ILE A 47 17.51 -26.85 13.77
C ILE A 47 16.87 -25.49 13.48
N GLY A 48 15.72 -25.46 12.80
CA GLY A 48 15.03 -24.21 12.47
C GLY A 48 14.71 -23.36 13.69
N THR A 49 14.17 -23.96 14.76
CA THR A 49 13.89 -23.26 16.02
C THR A 49 15.15 -22.65 16.64
N VAL A 50 16.26 -23.39 16.64
CA VAL A 50 17.53 -22.90 17.20
C VAL A 50 18.09 -21.75 16.35
N VAL A 51 18.04 -21.87 15.02
CA VAL A 51 18.45 -20.81 14.10
C VAL A 51 17.63 -19.55 14.30
N GLY A 52 16.30 -19.66 14.41
CA GLY A 52 15.42 -18.53 14.69
C GLY A 52 15.76 -17.81 16.00
N MET A 53 16.01 -18.57 17.09
CA MET A 53 16.41 -17.98 18.38
C MET A 53 17.77 -17.26 18.31
N ILE A 54 18.73 -17.84 17.58
CA ILE A 54 20.04 -17.21 17.37
C ILE A 54 19.90 -15.93 16.54
N ALA A 55 19.09 -15.94 15.48
CA ALA A 55 18.90 -14.76 14.65
C ALA A 55 18.17 -13.63 15.41
N GLU A 56 17.13 -13.97 16.18
CA GLU A 56 16.32 -13.00 16.92
C GLU A 56 17.11 -12.33 18.06
N ARG A 57 17.95 -13.08 18.78
CA ARG A 57 18.59 -12.62 20.04
C ARG A 57 20.11 -12.55 20.01
N GLY A 58 20.75 -13.20 19.04
CA GLY A 58 22.21 -13.29 18.94
C GLY A 58 22.87 -11.97 18.56
N ASN A 59 24.18 -11.86 18.80
CA ASN A 59 24.99 -10.73 18.38
C ASN A 59 25.53 -10.90 16.95
N ALA A 60 26.26 -9.90 16.42
CA ALA A 60 26.85 -9.92 15.08
C ALA A 60 27.73 -11.16 14.80
N GLU A 61 28.44 -11.68 15.81
CA GLU A 61 29.26 -12.90 15.68
C GLU A 61 28.39 -14.16 15.53
N ASN A 62 27.32 -14.26 16.33
CA ASN A 62 26.36 -15.34 16.23
C ASN A 62 25.68 -15.35 14.85
N LEU A 63 25.29 -14.16 14.34
CA LEU A 63 24.74 -14.00 12.99
C LEU A 63 25.74 -14.39 11.91
N GLY A 64 27.03 -14.09 12.10
CA GLY A 64 28.11 -14.51 11.20
C GLY A 64 28.18 -16.03 11.04
N VAL A 65 27.98 -16.78 12.13
CA VAL A 65 27.90 -18.25 12.06
C VAL A 65 26.70 -18.71 11.24
N LEU A 66 25.52 -18.13 11.48
CA LEU A 66 24.32 -18.50 10.71
C LEU A 66 24.50 -18.22 9.21
N PHE A 67 25.09 -17.07 8.88
CA PHE A 67 25.35 -16.70 7.49
C PHE A 67 26.33 -17.68 6.82
N GLN A 68 27.41 -18.06 7.51
CA GLN A 68 28.36 -19.04 7.02
C GLN A 68 27.71 -20.43 6.79
N GLU A 69 26.86 -20.88 7.72
CA GLU A 69 26.13 -22.15 7.60
C GLU A 69 25.08 -22.12 6.48
N ALA A 70 24.45 -20.98 6.24
CA ALA A 70 23.48 -20.79 5.15
C ALA A 70 24.16 -20.71 3.77
N THR A 71 25.40 -20.24 3.67
CA THR A 71 26.10 -20.04 2.39
C THR A 71 27.06 -21.15 2.00
N LYS A 72 27.44 -22.05 2.92
CA LYS A 72 28.30 -23.19 2.57
C LYS A 72 27.58 -24.23 1.67
N PRO A 73 28.29 -24.92 0.75
CA PRO A 73 27.70 -25.91 -0.16
C PRO A 73 26.94 -27.05 0.55
N ASP A 74 27.55 -27.65 1.58
CA ASP A 74 26.97 -28.74 2.38
C ASP A 74 26.30 -28.18 3.66
N GLY A 75 25.61 -27.05 3.50
CA GLY A 75 25.02 -26.27 4.58
C GLY A 75 23.60 -26.65 4.93
N PHE A 76 22.81 -25.63 5.25
CA PHE A 76 21.37 -25.81 5.42
C PHE A 76 20.69 -26.25 4.14
N SER A 77 19.60 -27.02 4.29
CA SER A 77 18.67 -27.29 3.20
C SER A 77 18.15 -26.00 2.59
N GLU A 78 17.69 -26.03 1.34
CA GLU A 78 17.27 -24.81 0.63
C GLU A 78 16.17 -24.03 1.38
N ALA A 79 15.19 -24.75 1.94
CA ALA A 79 14.13 -24.15 2.75
C ALA A 79 14.67 -23.45 4.00
N LEU A 80 15.53 -24.14 4.77
CA LEU A 80 16.12 -23.59 5.99
C LEU A 80 17.11 -22.45 5.67
N LYS A 81 17.82 -22.51 4.54
CA LYS A 81 18.68 -21.44 4.05
C LYS A 81 17.88 -20.16 3.81
N LEU A 82 16.76 -20.26 3.08
CA LEU A 82 15.90 -19.13 2.80
C LEU A 82 15.34 -18.52 4.09
N GLU A 83 14.81 -19.35 4.99
CA GLU A 83 14.32 -18.92 6.31
C GLU A 83 15.42 -18.21 7.12
N THR A 84 16.62 -18.81 7.18
CA THR A 84 17.76 -18.24 7.91
C THR A 84 18.12 -16.86 7.39
N LEU A 85 18.27 -16.71 6.08
CA LEU A 85 18.64 -15.44 5.45
C LEU A 85 17.55 -14.37 5.66
N GLN A 86 16.27 -14.74 5.66
CA GLN A 86 15.17 -13.83 5.98
C GLN A 86 15.24 -13.35 7.43
N GLN A 87 15.57 -14.24 8.37
CA GLN A 87 15.76 -13.85 9.77
C GLN A 87 16.99 -12.95 9.95
N LEU A 88 18.07 -13.19 9.20
CA LEU A 88 19.24 -12.31 9.20
C LEU A 88 18.90 -10.91 8.66
N LYS A 89 18.15 -10.81 7.56
CA LYS A 89 17.63 -9.54 7.04
C LYS A 89 16.82 -8.80 8.10
N LYS A 90 15.87 -9.49 8.74
CA LYS A 90 15.05 -8.92 9.82
C LYS A 90 15.89 -8.43 11.00
N ALA A 91 16.93 -9.17 11.38
CA ALA A 91 17.85 -8.74 12.44
C ALA A 91 18.62 -7.48 12.05
N SER A 92 19.04 -7.34 10.78
CA SER A 92 19.66 -6.12 10.27
C SER A 92 18.70 -4.93 10.29
N GLU A 93 17.46 -5.11 9.84
CA GLU A 93 16.45 -4.04 9.78
C GLU A 93 16.00 -3.57 11.16
N SER A 94 15.79 -4.51 12.09
CA SER A 94 15.22 -4.19 13.42
C SER A 94 16.26 -3.84 14.47
N ARG A 95 17.50 -4.33 14.33
CA ARG A 95 18.56 -4.20 15.36
C ARG A 95 19.84 -3.55 14.83
N ASN A 96 19.87 -3.14 13.55
CA ASN A 96 21.05 -2.58 12.89
C ASN A 96 22.31 -3.47 13.03
N LEU A 97 22.12 -4.79 13.01
CA LEU A 97 23.22 -5.75 13.10
C LEU A 97 23.63 -6.27 11.73
N VAL A 98 24.93 -6.26 11.47
CA VAL A 98 25.54 -6.89 10.29
C VAL A 98 26.32 -8.13 10.75
N PRO A 99 26.16 -9.30 10.11
CA PRO A 99 26.95 -10.48 10.45
C PRO A 99 28.45 -10.20 10.31
N THR A 100 29.25 -10.66 11.28
CA THR A 100 30.72 -10.59 11.15
C THR A 100 31.24 -11.68 10.22
N GLY A 101 32.37 -11.43 9.56
CA GLY A 101 33.06 -12.42 8.74
C GLY A 101 33.13 -11.99 7.27
N ASP A 102 33.39 -12.96 6.39
CA ASP A 102 33.42 -12.73 4.95
C ASP A 102 31.99 -12.74 4.37
N LEU A 103 31.51 -11.57 3.96
CA LEU A 103 30.18 -11.39 3.35
C LEU A 103 30.19 -11.55 1.83
N SER A 104 31.33 -11.83 1.20
CA SER A 104 31.44 -12.02 -0.26
C SER A 104 30.58 -13.18 -0.78
N ALA A 105 30.21 -14.12 0.10
CA ALA A 105 29.29 -15.20 -0.22
C ALA A 105 27.88 -14.72 -0.62
N VAL A 106 27.52 -13.46 -0.33
CA VAL A 106 26.28 -12.85 -0.84
C VAL A 106 26.23 -12.88 -2.36
N SER A 107 27.38 -12.76 -3.06
CA SER A 107 27.43 -12.87 -4.52
C SER A 107 26.90 -14.22 -5.04
N GLN A 108 27.04 -15.30 -4.25
CA GLN A 108 26.50 -16.62 -4.61
C GLN A 108 24.97 -16.67 -4.50
N LEU A 109 24.41 -15.92 -3.55
CA LEU A 109 22.95 -15.80 -3.39
C LEU A 109 22.35 -15.04 -4.57
N ILE A 110 22.99 -13.93 -4.97
CA ILE A 110 22.59 -13.12 -6.13
C ILE A 110 22.66 -13.93 -7.43
N ALA A 111 23.65 -14.83 -7.56
CA ALA A 111 23.81 -15.69 -8.73
C ALA A 111 22.88 -16.91 -8.74
N SER A 112 22.05 -17.13 -7.72
CA SER A 112 21.17 -18.31 -7.62
C SER A 112 20.06 -18.32 -8.69
N ASP A 113 19.73 -19.51 -9.21
CA ASP A 113 18.54 -19.69 -10.06
C ASP A 113 17.22 -19.60 -9.27
N ASN A 114 17.26 -19.74 -7.94
CA ASN A 114 16.10 -19.53 -7.09
C ASN A 114 15.82 -18.03 -6.95
N ALA A 115 14.70 -17.58 -7.51
CA ALA A 115 14.30 -16.17 -7.51
C ALA A 115 14.21 -15.54 -6.11
N SER A 116 13.77 -16.31 -5.11
CA SER A 116 13.67 -15.84 -3.72
C SER A 116 15.04 -15.62 -3.09
N LEU A 117 15.98 -16.54 -3.33
CA LEU A 117 17.37 -16.40 -2.86
C LEU A 117 18.11 -15.28 -3.58
N LYS A 118 17.89 -15.12 -4.89
CA LYS A 118 18.45 -14.01 -5.68
C LYS A 118 17.99 -12.66 -5.14
N LYS A 119 16.67 -12.49 -4.97
CA LYS A 119 16.08 -11.27 -4.41
C LYS A 119 16.69 -10.96 -3.04
N LEU A 120 16.70 -11.94 -2.14
CA LEU A 120 17.21 -11.77 -0.79
C LEU A 120 18.71 -11.48 -0.77
N GLY A 121 19.49 -12.09 -1.66
CA GLY A 121 20.90 -11.78 -1.84
C GLY A 121 21.15 -10.32 -2.23
N ILE A 122 20.34 -9.76 -3.13
CA ILE A 122 20.41 -8.35 -3.52
C ILE A 122 20.11 -7.43 -2.32
N GLU A 123 19.02 -7.72 -1.59
CA GLU A 123 18.63 -6.93 -0.40
C GLU A 123 19.72 -6.95 0.68
N LEU A 124 20.29 -8.13 0.97
CA LEU A 124 21.37 -8.29 1.94
C LEU A 124 22.66 -7.60 1.49
N ALA A 125 22.97 -7.58 0.19
CA ALA A 125 24.13 -6.88 -0.35
C ALA A 125 24.09 -5.38 -0.06
N GLY A 126 22.91 -4.76 -0.24
CA GLY A 126 22.68 -3.36 0.11
C GLY A 126 22.76 -3.13 1.61
N LEU A 127 21.96 -3.87 2.39
CA LEU A 127 21.89 -3.72 3.85
C LEU A 127 23.25 -3.89 4.54
N TRP A 128 24.09 -4.79 4.06
CA TRP A 128 25.42 -5.05 4.62
C TRP A 128 26.55 -4.34 3.87
N LYS A 129 26.22 -3.52 2.87
CA LYS A 129 27.16 -2.72 2.07
C LYS A 129 28.29 -3.56 1.46
N VAL A 130 27.94 -4.71 0.89
CA VAL A 130 28.91 -5.71 0.40
C VAL A 130 29.53 -5.25 -0.92
N GLN A 131 30.66 -4.57 -0.87
CA GLN A 131 31.35 -4.05 -2.07
C GLN A 131 31.64 -5.09 -3.16
N ALA A 132 31.88 -6.35 -2.78
CA ALA A 132 32.16 -7.44 -3.71
C ALA A 132 31.00 -7.77 -4.67
N THR A 133 29.77 -7.32 -4.37
CA THR A 133 28.60 -7.55 -5.23
C THR A 133 28.38 -6.41 -6.24
N ALA A 134 29.11 -5.30 -6.15
CA ALA A 134 28.81 -4.08 -6.90
C ALA A 134 28.78 -4.29 -8.42
N GLU A 135 29.72 -5.05 -8.98
CA GLU A 135 29.75 -5.37 -10.41
C GLU A 135 28.53 -6.22 -10.82
N THR A 136 28.19 -7.24 -10.03
CA THR A 136 27.01 -8.09 -10.29
C THR A 136 25.71 -7.31 -10.19
N LEU A 137 25.60 -6.42 -9.20
CA LEU A 137 24.45 -5.52 -9.04
C LEU A 137 24.31 -4.56 -10.23
N SER A 138 25.43 -3.99 -10.71
CA SER A 138 25.46 -3.17 -11.92
C SER A 138 24.99 -3.94 -13.16
N GLN A 139 25.44 -5.18 -13.33
CA GLN A 139 24.99 -6.05 -14.43
C GLN A 139 23.48 -6.31 -14.37
N ILE A 140 22.94 -6.67 -13.19
CA ILE A 140 21.51 -6.90 -13.00
C ILE A 140 20.71 -5.62 -13.28
N ALA A 141 21.19 -4.46 -12.81
CA ALA A 141 20.53 -3.18 -13.05
C ALA A 141 20.39 -2.85 -14.55
N LEU A 142 21.40 -3.20 -15.35
CA LEU A 142 21.48 -2.88 -16.78
C LEU A 142 20.84 -3.95 -17.69
N ASP A 143 20.66 -5.17 -17.20
CA ASP A 143 20.10 -6.29 -17.95
C ASP A 143 18.57 -6.13 -18.11
N GLN A 144 18.12 -5.99 -19.36
CA GLN A 144 16.70 -5.79 -19.70
C GLN A 144 15.87 -7.06 -19.57
N ASP A 145 16.52 -8.23 -19.56
CA ASP A 145 15.84 -9.52 -19.41
C ASP A 145 15.53 -9.83 -17.94
N GLN A 146 16.11 -9.08 -16.99
CA GLN A 146 15.78 -9.21 -15.58
C GLN A 146 14.42 -8.58 -15.25
N PRO A 147 13.64 -9.19 -14.35
CA PRO A 147 12.42 -8.59 -13.82
C PRO A 147 12.68 -7.17 -13.28
N ARG A 148 11.79 -6.22 -13.62
CA ARG A 148 11.89 -4.80 -13.22
C ARG A 148 12.17 -4.63 -11.72
N LEU A 149 11.52 -5.42 -10.86
CA LEU A 149 11.71 -5.38 -9.41
C LEU A 149 13.17 -5.71 -9.01
N LEU A 150 13.79 -6.72 -9.62
CA LEU A 150 15.17 -7.09 -9.32
C LEU A 150 16.15 -6.01 -9.78
N ARG A 151 15.89 -5.41 -10.94
CA ARG A 151 16.70 -4.31 -11.47
C ARG A 151 16.70 -3.12 -10.52
N ARG A 152 15.52 -2.75 -9.99
CA ARG A 152 15.40 -1.69 -8.97
C ARG A 152 16.15 -2.04 -7.70
N LEU A 153 15.89 -3.21 -7.11
CA LEU A 153 16.57 -3.65 -5.90
C LEU A 153 18.09 -3.67 -6.08
N ALA A 154 18.57 -4.04 -7.27
CA ALA A 154 20.00 -4.04 -7.57
C ALA A 154 20.60 -2.63 -7.61
N ILE A 155 19.86 -1.64 -8.11
CA ILE A 155 20.28 -0.24 -8.10
C ILE A 155 20.31 0.31 -6.67
N ASP A 156 19.25 0.08 -5.89
CA ASP A 156 19.17 0.52 -4.49
C ASP A 156 20.32 -0.11 -3.67
N ALA A 157 20.52 -1.42 -3.82
CA ALA A 157 21.63 -2.12 -3.17
C ALA A 157 22.99 -1.60 -3.63
N LEU A 158 23.15 -1.27 -4.91
CA LEU A 158 24.40 -0.69 -5.43
C LEU A 158 24.67 0.69 -4.83
N ILE A 159 23.65 1.54 -4.69
CA ILE A 159 23.76 2.85 -4.03
C ILE A 159 24.21 2.66 -2.57
N GLU A 160 23.56 1.77 -1.83
CA GLU A 160 23.87 1.49 -0.42
C GLU A 160 25.27 0.96 -0.20
N THR A 161 25.83 0.22 -1.17
CA THR A 161 27.23 -0.22 -1.08
C THR A 161 28.19 0.95 -1.02
N GLY A 162 27.88 2.09 -1.66
CA GLY A 162 28.80 3.22 -1.83
C GLY A 162 29.93 2.93 -2.82
N SER A 163 29.73 2.00 -3.76
CA SER A 163 30.72 1.59 -4.76
C SER A 163 31.01 2.67 -5.81
N ASP A 164 32.22 2.64 -6.37
CA ASP A 164 32.59 3.46 -7.55
C ASP A 164 31.81 3.08 -8.83
N GLN A 165 31.14 1.93 -8.83
CA GLN A 165 30.29 1.47 -9.93
C GLN A 165 28.97 2.23 -10.05
N ILE A 166 28.56 3.01 -9.04
CA ILE A 166 27.29 3.74 -9.05
C ILE A 166 27.25 4.73 -10.23
N ALA A 167 28.21 5.66 -10.29
CA ALA A 167 28.25 6.70 -11.33
C ALA A 167 28.25 6.14 -12.77
N PRO A 168 29.10 5.18 -13.15
CA PRO A 168 29.07 4.62 -14.50
C PRO A 168 27.80 3.80 -14.79
N THR A 169 27.21 3.14 -13.79
CA THR A 169 25.94 2.40 -13.96
C THR A 169 24.80 3.36 -14.24
N VAL A 170 24.68 4.41 -13.43
CA VAL A 170 23.63 5.43 -13.57
C VAL A 170 23.76 6.17 -14.89
N ALA A 171 24.98 6.55 -15.31
CA ALA A 171 25.21 7.16 -16.61
C ALA A 171 24.68 6.29 -17.76
N LYS A 172 24.93 4.97 -17.72
CA LYS A 172 24.41 4.01 -18.69
C LYS A 172 22.89 3.87 -18.63
N LEU A 173 22.28 3.89 -17.44
CA LEU A 173 20.82 3.78 -17.27
C LEU A 173 20.10 5.00 -17.86
N THR A 174 20.68 6.20 -17.72
CA THR A 174 20.08 7.45 -18.21
C THR A 174 20.39 7.76 -19.68
N ASP A 175 21.22 6.95 -20.35
CA ASP A 175 21.64 7.17 -21.73
C ASP A 175 20.44 7.18 -22.70
N ALA A 176 20.49 8.04 -23.72
CA ALA A 176 19.39 8.20 -24.67
C ALA A 176 19.13 6.96 -25.54
N SER A 177 20.11 6.04 -25.65
CA SER A 177 19.95 4.76 -26.36
C SER A 177 19.14 3.74 -25.56
N GLN A 178 18.94 3.94 -24.26
CA GLN A 178 18.16 3.02 -23.44
C GLN A 178 16.65 3.21 -23.65
N PRO A 179 15.86 2.12 -23.50
CA PRO A 179 14.40 2.22 -23.43
C PRO A 179 13.94 3.16 -22.31
N LEU A 180 12.77 3.78 -22.52
CA LEU A 180 12.24 4.81 -21.61
C LEU A 180 12.10 4.32 -20.15
N ALA A 181 11.66 3.08 -19.95
CA ALA A 181 11.56 2.48 -18.62
C ALA A 181 12.91 2.36 -17.88
N ILE A 182 14.01 2.13 -18.61
CA ILE A 182 15.36 2.08 -18.04
C ILE A 182 15.82 3.49 -17.66
N ARG A 183 15.55 4.46 -18.53
CA ARG A 183 15.90 5.87 -18.31
C ARG A 183 15.19 6.43 -17.09
N TYR A 184 13.88 6.19 -16.93
CA TYR A 184 13.14 6.58 -15.74
C TYR A 184 13.72 5.96 -14.47
N LEU A 185 14.02 4.66 -14.47
CA LEU A 185 14.64 3.99 -13.34
C LEU A 185 16.02 4.59 -12.99
N GLY A 186 16.84 4.90 -14.00
CA GLY A 186 18.13 5.57 -13.79
C GLY A 186 18.00 6.98 -13.20
N VAL A 187 16.97 7.73 -13.62
CA VAL A 187 16.68 9.05 -13.05
C VAL A 187 16.17 8.94 -11.61
N SER A 188 15.29 7.97 -11.31
CA SER A 188 14.87 7.70 -9.93
C SER A 188 16.08 7.46 -9.03
N ALA A 189 17.03 6.63 -9.48
CA ALA A 189 18.26 6.35 -8.75
C ALA A 189 19.12 7.59 -8.50
N LEU A 190 19.20 8.51 -9.47
CA LEU A 190 19.94 9.77 -9.33
C LEU A 190 19.38 10.66 -8.22
N THR A 191 18.09 10.59 -7.91
CA THR A 191 17.50 11.43 -6.85
C THR A 191 18.16 11.19 -5.49
N ASN A 192 18.59 9.96 -5.21
CA ASN A 192 19.30 9.55 -3.99
C ASN A 192 20.81 9.92 -4.01
N ILE A 193 21.34 10.40 -5.13
CA ILE A 193 22.76 10.70 -5.33
C ILE A 193 22.98 12.21 -5.49
N ASP A 194 22.34 12.81 -6.49
CA ASP A 194 22.38 14.24 -6.78
C ASP A 194 21.05 14.68 -7.42
N ILE A 195 20.23 15.36 -6.62
CA ILE A 195 18.89 15.81 -7.01
C ILE A 195 18.90 16.78 -8.21
N ASN A 196 19.96 17.57 -8.40
CA ASN A 196 20.04 18.52 -9.52
C ASN A 196 20.42 17.82 -10.82
N GLN A 197 21.34 16.86 -10.74
CA GLN A 197 21.67 16.00 -11.88
C GLN A 197 20.47 15.14 -12.27
N ALA A 198 19.77 14.58 -11.28
CA ALA A 198 18.51 13.86 -11.49
C ALA A 198 17.51 14.74 -12.23
N ALA A 199 17.25 15.96 -11.74
CA ALA A 199 16.28 16.88 -12.33
C ALA A 199 16.61 17.25 -13.79
N THR A 200 17.89 17.44 -14.08
CA THR A 200 18.36 17.71 -15.45
C THR A 200 18.09 16.52 -16.37
N ALA A 201 18.46 15.32 -15.94
CA ALA A 201 18.23 14.08 -16.68
C ALA A 201 16.72 13.81 -16.85
N ALA A 202 15.92 14.02 -15.80
CA ALA A 202 14.46 13.91 -15.84
C ALA A 202 13.86 14.84 -16.91
N ALA A 203 14.27 16.11 -16.92
CA ALA A 203 13.80 17.07 -17.90
C ALA A 203 14.19 16.66 -19.33
N ASP A 204 15.39 16.14 -19.56
CA ASP A 204 15.81 15.63 -20.87
C ASP A 204 14.98 14.42 -21.29
N VAL A 205 14.76 13.45 -20.40
CA VAL A 205 13.95 12.25 -20.68
C VAL A 205 12.50 12.61 -20.96
N LEU A 206 11.89 13.46 -20.14
CA LEU A 206 10.48 13.87 -20.29
C LEU A 206 10.23 14.61 -21.59
N THR A 207 11.17 15.44 -22.06
CA THR A 207 11.01 16.16 -23.34
C THR A 207 11.07 15.29 -24.58
N THR A 208 11.59 14.07 -24.48
CA THR A 208 11.66 13.11 -25.59
C THR A 208 10.82 11.85 -25.38
N ALA A 209 10.08 11.80 -24.27
CA ALA A 209 9.24 10.67 -23.91
C ALA A 209 7.96 10.61 -24.77
N ASP A 210 7.41 9.41 -24.85
CA ASP A 210 6.06 9.16 -25.33
C ASP A 210 5.22 8.55 -24.18
N THR A 211 3.94 8.31 -24.44
CA THR A 211 2.99 7.81 -23.43
C THR A 211 3.06 6.29 -23.24
N SER A 212 4.03 5.60 -23.85
CA SER A 212 4.14 4.14 -23.76
C SER A 212 4.62 3.64 -22.40
N THR A 213 5.28 4.50 -21.62
CA THR A 213 5.83 4.16 -20.30
C THR A 213 5.40 5.21 -19.28
N ASP A 214 4.87 4.75 -18.14
CA ASP A 214 4.45 5.63 -17.05
C ASP A 214 5.67 6.22 -16.29
N PRO A 215 5.79 7.56 -16.17
CA PRO A 215 6.83 8.21 -15.38
C PRO A 215 6.61 8.14 -13.87
N ALA A 216 5.52 7.53 -13.39
CA ALA A 216 5.09 7.52 -11.98
C ALA A 216 6.22 7.34 -10.96
N GLU A 217 7.00 6.29 -11.11
CA GLU A 217 8.11 5.96 -10.19
C GLU A 217 9.23 7.01 -10.16
N MET A 218 9.51 7.63 -11.31
CA MET A 218 10.48 8.73 -11.39
C MET A 218 9.95 9.95 -10.67
N ILE A 219 8.67 10.27 -10.87
CA ILE A 219 8.02 11.38 -10.17
C ILE A 219 8.01 11.11 -8.66
N ASP A 220 7.63 9.91 -8.21
CA ASP A 220 7.64 9.53 -6.78
C ASP A 220 9.02 9.71 -6.14
N ALA A 221 10.09 9.39 -6.86
CA ALA A 221 11.45 9.58 -6.37
C ALA A 221 11.78 11.07 -6.13
N PHE A 222 11.33 11.99 -7.00
CA PHE A 222 11.45 13.43 -6.74
C PHE A 222 10.57 13.88 -5.58
N LEU A 223 9.36 13.34 -5.46
CA LEU A 223 8.44 13.72 -4.40
C LEU A 223 8.95 13.26 -3.02
N ALA A 224 9.69 12.15 -2.95
CA ALA A 224 10.26 11.66 -1.69
C ALA A 224 11.31 12.62 -1.07
N ASP A 225 11.95 13.48 -1.86
CA ASP A 225 12.94 14.47 -1.39
C ASP A 225 12.32 15.87 -1.27
N THR A 226 12.62 16.58 -0.17
CA THR A 226 12.09 17.94 0.09
C THR A 226 12.47 18.97 -0.97
N LYS A 227 13.60 18.78 -1.66
CA LYS A 227 14.11 19.65 -2.73
C LYS A 227 13.73 19.15 -4.12
N GLY A 228 13.25 17.92 -4.25
CA GLY A 228 13.00 17.28 -5.54
C GLY A 228 11.96 17.99 -6.42
N PRO A 229 10.79 18.39 -5.91
CA PRO A 229 9.78 19.10 -6.71
C PRO A 229 10.32 20.41 -7.28
N ASP A 230 11.00 21.21 -6.46
CA ASP A 230 11.59 22.49 -6.87
C ASP A 230 12.73 22.30 -7.89
N ALA A 231 13.57 21.29 -7.68
CA ALA A 231 14.65 20.95 -8.60
C ALA A 231 14.11 20.54 -9.99
N LEU A 232 13.11 19.65 -10.02
CA LEU A 232 12.47 19.21 -11.26
C LEU A 232 11.73 20.36 -11.96
N ALA A 233 10.98 21.18 -11.22
CA ALA A 233 10.29 22.34 -11.75
C ALA A 233 11.27 23.31 -12.42
N LYS A 234 12.40 23.59 -11.76
CA LYS A 234 13.46 24.44 -12.30
C LYS A 234 14.07 23.85 -13.58
N ALA A 235 14.32 22.55 -13.63
CA ALA A 235 14.89 21.89 -14.79
C ALA A 235 13.93 21.82 -15.99
N LEU A 236 12.62 21.76 -15.74
CA LEU A 236 11.57 21.79 -16.77
C LEU A 236 11.25 23.22 -17.26
N THR A 237 11.56 24.25 -16.47
CA THR A 237 11.28 25.64 -16.83
C THR A 237 11.92 26.02 -18.17
N GLY A 238 11.09 26.48 -19.12
CA GLY A 238 11.52 26.87 -20.46
C GLY A 238 11.72 25.71 -21.45
N LYS A 239 11.53 24.45 -21.03
CA LYS A 239 11.49 23.30 -21.94
C LYS A 239 10.09 23.09 -22.49
N LYS A 240 10.01 22.58 -23.72
CA LYS A 240 8.74 22.18 -24.33
C LYS A 240 8.46 20.72 -23.98
N LEU A 241 7.50 20.48 -23.11
CA LEU A 241 7.02 19.16 -22.75
C LEU A 241 5.74 18.84 -23.52
N ASP A 242 5.55 17.57 -23.89
CA ASP A 242 4.28 17.11 -24.46
C ASP A 242 3.17 17.20 -23.40
N ALA A 243 1.97 17.62 -23.81
CA ALA A 243 0.87 17.88 -22.90
C ALA A 243 0.40 16.60 -22.17
N ASP A 244 0.45 15.44 -22.83
CA ASP A 244 -0.01 14.20 -22.23
C ASP A 244 1.02 13.63 -21.24
N ILE A 245 2.32 13.84 -21.49
CA ILE A 245 3.38 13.53 -20.51
C ILE A 245 3.25 14.42 -19.28
N ALA A 246 2.99 15.71 -19.47
CA ALA A 246 2.76 16.63 -18.36
C ALA A 246 1.55 16.22 -17.50
N LYS A 247 0.46 15.79 -18.16
CA LYS A 247 -0.72 15.22 -17.50
C LYS A 247 -0.42 13.94 -16.74
N MET A 248 0.39 13.03 -17.27
CA MET A 248 0.80 11.80 -16.56
C MET A 248 1.58 12.16 -15.28
N CYS A 249 2.50 13.11 -15.34
CA CYS A 249 3.24 13.58 -14.17
C CYS A 249 2.31 14.20 -13.11
N LEU A 250 1.38 15.07 -13.52
CA LEU A 250 0.38 15.67 -12.61
C LEU A 250 -0.52 14.60 -11.97
N ARG A 251 -1.02 13.65 -12.76
CA ARG A 251 -1.83 12.54 -12.26
C ARG A 251 -1.08 11.73 -11.21
N GLN A 252 0.21 11.46 -11.41
CA GLN A 252 1.00 10.78 -10.40
C GLN A 252 1.06 11.59 -9.11
N MET A 253 1.45 12.87 -9.19
CA MET A 253 1.52 13.75 -8.02
C MET A 253 0.20 13.74 -7.25
N TYR A 254 -0.91 13.90 -7.96
CA TYR A 254 -2.25 13.95 -7.38
C TYR A 254 -2.66 12.61 -6.75
N SER A 255 -2.29 11.49 -7.37
CA SER A 255 -2.60 10.16 -6.84
C SER A 255 -1.94 9.91 -5.48
N VAL A 256 -0.78 10.51 -5.20
CA VAL A 256 -0.07 10.42 -3.92
C VAL A 256 -0.33 11.62 -3.01
N GLY A 257 -1.34 12.45 -3.33
CA GLY A 257 -1.75 13.60 -2.51
C GLY A 257 -0.78 14.78 -2.54
N ARG A 258 0.06 14.87 -3.58
CA ARG A 258 1.08 15.91 -3.74
C ARG A 258 0.58 17.02 -4.66
N SER A 259 0.86 18.26 -4.27
CA SER A 259 0.43 19.48 -4.98
C SER A 259 1.46 20.61 -4.83
N ASP A 260 2.75 20.24 -4.91
CA ASP A 260 3.88 21.15 -4.78
C ASP A 260 3.80 22.27 -5.84
N ALA A 261 3.56 23.50 -5.39
CA ALA A 261 3.14 24.61 -6.25
C ALA A 261 4.13 24.88 -7.41
N SER A 262 5.44 24.80 -7.17
CA SER A 262 6.47 25.00 -8.19
C SER A 262 6.34 24.01 -9.35
N LEU A 263 6.26 22.72 -9.03
CA LEU A 263 6.17 21.66 -10.02
C LEU A 263 4.79 21.60 -10.69
N VAL A 264 3.72 21.74 -9.91
CA VAL A 264 2.35 21.79 -10.45
C VAL A 264 2.20 22.93 -11.44
N ASN A 265 2.74 24.13 -11.16
CA ASN A 265 2.63 25.27 -12.07
C ASN A 265 3.31 24.99 -13.42
N VAL A 266 4.52 24.42 -13.41
CA VAL A 266 5.27 24.12 -14.64
C VAL A 266 4.58 23.03 -15.45
N LEU A 267 4.14 21.95 -14.80
CA LEU A 267 3.45 20.85 -15.46
C LEU A 267 2.06 21.25 -15.95
N SER A 268 1.29 22.03 -15.20
CA SER A 268 -0.03 22.51 -15.61
C SER A 268 0.08 23.40 -16.85
N THR A 269 1.07 24.30 -16.87
CA THR A 269 1.37 25.12 -18.06
C THR A 269 1.67 24.25 -19.28
N ALA A 270 2.52 23.23 -19.13
CA ALA A 270 2.84 22.30 -20.21
C ALA A 270 1.64 21.44 -20.65
N ALA A 271 0.76 21.07 -19.72
CA ALA A 271 -0.46 20.32 -19.98
C ALA A 271 -1.57 21.14 -20.64
N GLY A 272 -1.43 22.47 -20.70
CA GLY A 272 -2.49 23.38 -21.14
C GLY A 272 -3.63 23.49 -20.13
N ILE A 273 -3.33 23.30 -18.85
CA ILE A 273 -4.28 23.28 -17.73
C ILE A 273 -4.15 24.57 -16.93
N ASP A 274 -5.26 25.27 -16.72
CA ASP A 274 -5.32 26.37 -15.75
C ASP A 274 -5.52 25.80 -14.34
N ASN A 275 -4.51 25.91 -13.50
CA ASN A 275 -4.51 25.42 -12.13
C ASN A 275 -4.86 26.50 -11.09
N ASN A 276 -5.09 27.74 -11.52
CA ASN A 276 -5.55 28.83 -10.66
C ASN A 276 -6.71 29.61 -11.31
N PRO A 277 -7.81 28.93 -11.70
CA PRO A 277 -8.95 29.61 -12.28
C PRO A 277 -9.61 30.55 -11.27
N ASP A 278 -10.08 31.69 -11.74
CA ASP A 278 -10.92 32.59 -10.94
C ASP A 278 -12.24 31.88 -10.56
N PRO A 279 -12.77 32.10 -9.33
CA PRO A 279 -14.08 31.62 -8.95
C PRO A 279 -15.17 32.06 -9.94
N LEU A 280 -16.14 31.19 -10.16
CA LEU A 280 -17.29 31.51 -11.01
C LEU A 280 -18.09 32.67 -10.40
N THR A 281 -18.52 33.60 -11.26
CA THR A 281 -19.57 34.56 -10.86
C THR A 281 -20.89 33.83 -10.61
N ASP A 282 -21.78 34.42 -9.79
CA ASP A 282 -23.09 33.84 -9.51
C ASP A 282 -23.87 33.49 -10.80
N ALA A 283 -23.81 34.36 -11.82
CA ALA A 283 -24.48 34.12 -13.09
C ALA A 283 -23.90 32.91 -13.85
N GLN A 284 -22.57 32.75 -13.87
CA GLN A 284 -21.90 31.61 -14.49
C GLN A 284 -22.21 30.31 -13.73
N LEU A 285 -22.18 30.36 -12.40
CA LEU A 285 -22.48 29.23 -11.54
C LEU A 285 -23.92 28.74 -11.73
N GLN A 286 -24.90 29.64 -11.73
CA GLN A 286 -26.30 29.27 -11.95
C GLN A 286 -26.54 28.72 -13.37
N ALA A 287 -25.87 29.26 -14.39
CA ALA A 287 -25.93 28.70 -15.74
C ALA A 287 -25.35 27.28 -15.79
N LEU A 288 -24.26 27.01 -15.06
CA LEU A 288 -23.64 25.70 -14.98
C LEU A 288 -24.52 24.71 -14.19
N VAL A 289 -25.13 25.12 -13.09
CA VAL A 289 -26.14 24.34 -12.35
C VAL A 289 -27.28 23.92 -13.30
N ALA A 290 -27.82 24.85 -14.07
CA ALA A 290 -28.88 24.54 -15.03
C ALA A 290 -28.44 23.48 -16.06
N LYS A 291 -27.23 23.62 -16.62
CA LYS A 291 -26.65 22.62 -17.54
C LYS A 291 -26.49 21.24 -16.90
N VAL A 292 -26.00 21.17 -15.66
CA VAL A 292 -25.84 19.91 -14.92
C VAL A 292 -27.20 19.21 -14.78
N LEU A 293 -28.23 19.96 -14.39
CA LEU A 293 -29.57 19.41 -14.19
C LEU A 293 -30.25 18.99 -15.50
N GLU A 294 -30.00 19.71 -16.59
CA GLU A 294 -30.61 19.44 -17.90
C GLU A 294 -29.91 18.31 -18.67
N LYS A 295 -28.57 18.28 -18.66
CA LYS A 295 -27.76 17.43 -19.56
C LYS A 295 -26.97 16.34 -18.87
N GLY A 296 -26.67 16.50 -17.58
CA GLY A 296 -25.86 15.54 -16.85
C GLY A 296 -26.56 14.18 -16.72
N ASN A 297 -25.79 13.11 -16.86
CA ASN A 297 -26.21 11.73 -16.68
C ASN A 297 -25.49 11.11 -15.47
N PRO A 298 -26.22 10.71 -14.42
CA PRO A 298 -25.59 10.18 -13.21
C PRO A 298 -24.97 8.79 -13.39
N GLU A 299 -25.39 7.98 -14.38
CA GLU A 299 -24.81 6.66 -14.64
C GLU A 299 -23.40 6.82 -15.24
N ARG A 300 -23.26 7.68 -16.26
CA ARG A 300 -21.94 8.03 -16.82
C ARG A 300 -21.08 8.75 -15.80
N GLY A 301 -21.70 9.60 -14.96
CA GLY A 301 -21.03 10.29 -13.87
C GLY A 301 -20.44 9.35 -12.83
N GLU A 302 -21.11 8.25 -12.53
CA GLU A 302 -20.57 7.19 -11.67
C GLU A 302 -19.34 6.53 -12.30
N ASP A 303 -19.40 6.17 -13.58
CA ASP A 303 -18.25 5.59 -14.30
C ASP A 303 -17.06 6.56 -14.31
N ILE A 304 -17.30 7.86 -14.47
CA ILE A 304 -16.27 8.91 -14.38
C ILE A 304 -15.68 8.98 -12.97
N PHE A 305 -16.51 9.02 -11.92
CA PHE A 305 -16.04 9.04 -10.53
C PHE A 305 -15.12 7.86 -10.20
N ARG A 306 -15.34 6.71 -10.84
CA ARG A 306 -14.59 5.47 -10.63
C ARG A 306 -13.31 5.38 -11.45
N ARG A 307 -13.06 6.32 -12.38
CA ARG A 307 -11.84 6.32 -13.20
C ARG A 307 -10.58 6.47 -12.33
N LYS A 308 -9.64 5.54 -12.52
CA LYS A 308 -8.35 5.53 -11.80
C LYS A 308 -7.55 6.83 -12.01
N ASP A 309 -7.61 7.42 -13.20
CA ASP A 309 -6.85 8.63 -13.54
C ASP A 309 -7.35 9.91 -12.86
N LEU A 310 -8.56 9.89 -12.28
CA LEU A 310 -9.12 11.00 -11.51
C LEU A 310 -8.99 10.79 -9.99
N SER A 311 -8.75 9.54 -9.54
CA SER A 311 -8.54 9.20 -8.13
C SER A 311 -9.69 9.58 -7.17
N CYS A 312 -10.89 9.93 -7.64
CA CYS A 312 -12.00 10.33 -6.76
C CYS A 312 -12.34 9.22 -5.76
N LEU A 313 -12.49 7.98 -6.22
CA LEU A 313 -12.75 6.81 -5.38
C LEU A 313 -11.56 6.40 -4.49
N LYS A 314 -10.33 6.80 -4.85
CA LYS A 314 -9.13 6.58 -4.01
C LYS A 314 -9.17 7.44 -2.75
N CYS A 315 -9.78 8.62 -2.82
CA CYS A 315 -9.87 9.56 -1.70
C CYS A 315 -11.23 9.55 -1.00
N HIS A 316 -12.32 9.35 -1.74
CA HIS A 316 -13.69 9.44 -1.24
C HIS A 316 -14.40 8.09 -1.21
N ALA A 317 -15.12 7.86 -0.11
CA ALA A 317 -15.96 6.71 0.08
C ALA A 317 -17.41 6.98 -0.39
N ILE A 318 -18.08 5.90 -0.77
CA ILE A 318 -19.51 5.81 -0.99
C ILE A 318 -20.03 4.64 -0.18
N SER A 319 -20.74 4.94 0.89
CA SER A 319 -21.31 3.99 1.84
C SER A 319 -20.20 3.15 2.48
N GLY A 320 -19.14 3.85 2.90
CA GLY A 320 -17.88 3.29 3.35
C GLY A 320 -16.94 2.82 2.24
N ALA A 321 -17.44 2.45 1.05
CA ALA A 321 -16.65 1.88 -0.03
C ALA A 321 -15.85 2.94 -0.80
N GLY A 322 -14.53 2.96 -0.61
CA GLY A 322 -13.59 3.87 -1.26
C GLY A 322 -12.55 4.37 -0.27
N GLY A 323 -11.87 5.45 -0.63
CA GLY A 323 -10.93 6.14 0.25
C GLY A 323 -11.59 6.82 1.44
N GLN A 324 -10.85 6.93 2.54
CA GLN A 324 -11.28 7.67 3.73
C GLN A 324 -10.38 8.87 4.01
N ILE A 325 -9.91 9.51 2.95
CA ILE A 325 -9.10 10.74 3.02
C ILE A 325 -9.99 11.95 2.93
N GLY A 326 -10.88 11.94 1.95
CA GLY A 326 -12.01 12.85 1.87
C GLY A 326 -13.22 12.32 2.65
N PRO A 327 -14.27 13.14 2.77
CA PRO A 327 -15.55 12.72 3.33
C PRO A 327 -16.19 11.57 2.53
N ASP A 328 -16.95 10.72 3.24
CA ASP A 328 -17.91 9.82 2.62
C ASP A 328 -19.00 10.68 1.94
N LEU A 329 -19.15 10.49 0.63
CA LEU A 329 -20.04 11.29 -0.21
C LEU A 329 -21.47 10.73 -0.28
N SER A 330 -21.79 9.62 0.41
CA SER A 330 -23.14 9.03 0.40
C SER A 330 -24.27 10.03 0.65
N PRO A 331 -24.18 10.97 1.61
CA PRO A 331 -25.27 11.89 1.87
C PRO A 331 -25.19 13.19 1.04
N VAL A 332 -24.12 13.40 0.25
CA VAL A 332 -23.76 14.73 -0.23
C VAL A 332 -24.83 15.36 -1.10
N GLY A 333 -25.46 14.60 -2.00
CA GLY A 333 -26.53 15.12 -2.86
C GLY A 333 -27.83 15.41 -2.12
N ALA A 334 -28.07 14.77 -0.97
CA ALA A 334 -29.21 15.04 -0.11
C ALA A 334 -28.99 16.24 0.83
N THR A 335 -27.73 16.53 1.21
CA THR A 335 -27.39 17.57 2.18
C THR A 335 -26.83 18.84 1.56
N SER A 336 -26.33 18.78 0.32
CA SER A 336 -25.62 19.87 -0.33
C SER A 336 -26.27 20.25 -1.66
N PRO A 337 -26.45 21.54 -1.95
CA PRO A 337 -26.96 21.99 -3.23
C PRO A 337 -25.93 21.77 -4.36
N VAL A 338 -26.42 21.76 -5.61
CA VAL A 338 -25.59 21.45 -6.80
C VAL A 338 -24.46 22.45 -6.99
N ASP A 339 -24.70 23.72 -6.69
CA ASP A 339 -23.70 24.79 -6.75
C ASP A 339 -22.53 24.56 -5.78
N TYR A 340 -22.81 24.05 -4.58
CA TYR A 340 -21.78 23.63 -3.63
C TYR A 340 -20.93 22.47 -4.17
N VAL A 341 -21.55 21.48 -4.82
CA VAL A 341 -20.84 20.35 -5.44
C VAL A 341 -19.92 20.84 -6.57
N ILE A 342 -20.43 21.69 -7.46
CA ILE A 342 -19.65 22.31 -8.55
C ILE A 342 -18.42 23.03 -7.97
N ASN A 343 -18.64 23.89 -6.98
CA ASN A 343 -17.58 24.67 -6.36
C ASN A 343 -16.55 23.78 -5.64
N SER A 344 -16.98 22.71 -4.98
CA SER A 344 -16.08 21.78 -4.31
C SER A 344 -15.16 21.05 -5.28
N ILE A 345 -15.65 20.75 -6.50
CA ILE A 345 -14.85 20.06 -7.52
C ILE A 345 -13.92 21.03 -8.26
N LEU A 346 -14.40 22.23 -8.62
CA LEU A 346 -13.61 23.23 -9.35
C LEU A 346 -12.60 23.95 -8.46
N PHE A 347 -13.00 24.25 -7.22
CA PHE A 347 -12.26 25.08 -6.28
C PHE A 347 -12.18 24.42 -4.89
N PRO A 348 -11.49 23.27 -4.77
CA PRO A 348 -11.48 22.44 -3.56
C PRO A 348 -10.92 23.14 -2.31
N GLU A 349 -10.20 24.26 -2.46
CA GLU A 349 -9.67 25.04 -1.34
C GLU A 349 -10.64 26.06 -0.75
N MET A 350 -11.76 26.39 -1.41
CA MET A 350 -12.63 27.49 -0.93
C MET A 350 -13.29 27.18 0.42
N ALA A 351 -13.52 25.90 0.73
CA ALA A 351 -14.23 25.48 1.93
C ALA A 351 -13.75 24.10 2.40
N VAL A 352 -12.53 24.04 2.94
CA VAL A 352 -11.99 22.82 3.56
C VAL A 352 -12.44 22.76 5.02
N LYS A 353 -13.13 21.68 5.41
CA LYS A 353 -13.45 21.45 6.82
C LYS A 353 -12.19 21.05 7.58
N GLU A 354 -12.09 21.46 8.84
CA GLU A 354 -10.93 21.20 9.71
C GLU A 354 -10.50 19.72 9.73
N ALA A 355 -11.46 18.79 9.80
CA ALA A 355 -11.20 17.34 9.79
C ALA A 355 -10.54 16.80 8.49
N TYR A 356 -10.48 17.61 7.43
CA TYR A 356 -9.87 17.26 6.15
C TYR A 356 -8.75 18.24 5.75
N LEU A 357 -8.30 19.09 6.67
CA LEU A 357 -7.11 19.91 6.44
C LEU A 357 -5.90 19.00 6.32
N MET A 358 -5.18 19.18 5.22
CA MET A 358 -3.94 18.50 4.99
C MET A 358 -2.85 19.04 5.89
N LYS A 359 -1.98 18.17 6.36
CA LYS A 359 -0.82 18.48 7.17
C LYS A 359 0.42 17.85 6.56
N THR A 360 1.48 18.64 6.45
CA THR A 360 2.81 18.17 6.05
C THR A 360 3.72 18.23 7.27
N ILE A 361 4.31 17.10 7.62
CA ILE A 361 5.26 16.93 8.70
C ILE A 361 6.59 16.50 8.10
N ILE A 362 7.68 17.14 8.51
CA ILE A 362 9.04 16.70 8.22
C ILE A 362 9.63 16.27 9.55
N ASP A 363 10.10 15.03 9.64
CA ASP A 363 10.77 14.52 10.83
C ASP A 363 12.26 14.88 10.85
N PHE A 364 12.94 14.65 11.99
CA PHE A 364 14.38 14.92 12.13
C PHE A 364 15.26 14.03 11.23
N ASP A 365 14.73 12.93 10.71
CA ASP A 365 15.38 12.10 9.70
C ASP A 365 15.24 12.70 8.28
N GLY A 366 14.50 13.81 8.15
CA GLY A 366 14.25 14.53 6.91
C GLY A 366 13.16 13.92 6.04
N LYS A 367 12.43 12.91 6.55
CA LYS A 367 11.34 12.25 5.82
C LYS A 367 10.09 13.11 5.87
N ILE A 368 9.43 13.18 4.73
CA ILE A 368 8.18 13.92 4.55
C ILE A 368 7.00 12.98 4.77
N HIS A 369 6.11 13.37 5.68
CA HIS A 369 4.82 12.75 5.91
C HIS A 369 3.74 13.75 5.53
N GLN A 370 2.76 13.33 4.74
CA GLN A 370 1.68 14.21 4.31
C GLN A 370 0.36 13.47 4.29
N GLY A 371 -0.66 14.10 4.87
CA GLY A 371 -1.96 13.49 4.99
C GLY A 371 -2.94 14.34 5.77
N VAL A 372 -4.09 13.75 6.09
CA VAL A 372 -5.08 14.34 7.00
C VAL A 372 -4.83 13.84 8.43
N VAL A 373 -5.03 14.70 9.43
CA VAL A 373 -4.86 14.33 10.84
C VAL A 373 -6.01 13.42 11.28
N VAL A 374 -5.70 12.20 11.69
CA VAL A 374 -6.67 11.24 12.25
C VAL A 374 -6.79 11.41 13.76
N ASP A 375 -5.64 11.57 14.42
CA ASP A 375 -5.50 11.75 15.87
C ASP A 375 -4.24 12.57 16.14
N ALA A 376 -4.24 13.38 17.19
CA ALA A 376 -3.07 14.12 17.64
C ALA A 376 -3.17 14.37 19.15
N ASN A 377 -2.06 14.14 19.86
CA ASN A 377 -1.89 14.45 21.27
C ASN A 377 -0.43 14.82 21.56
N ASP A 378 -0.11 15.10 22.82
CA ASP A 378 1.23 15.56 23.22
C ASP A 378 2.36 14.56 22.92
N ASP A 379 2.04 13.26 22.75
CA ASP A 379 3.05 12.23 22.49
C ASP A 379 3.22 11.92 21.00
N ARG A 380 2.19 12.11 20.18
CA ARG A 380 2.17 11.67 18.76
C ARG A 380 1.16 12.38 17.89
N VAL A 381 1.44 12.39 16.58
CA VAL A 381 0.50 12.72 15.51
C VAL A 381 0.27 11.49 14.63
N ILE A 382 -0.99 11.18 14.34
CA ILE A 382 -1.36 10.13 13.38
C ILE A 382 -1.88 10.81 12.11
N LEU A 383 -1.11 10.69 11.03
CA LEU A 383 -1.52 11.15 9.70
C LEU A 383 -2.07 9.98 8.89
N ARG A 384 -3.08 10.24 8.06
CA ARG A 384 -3.51 9.32 7.01
C ARG A 384 -3.13 9.88 5.64
N ASP A 385 -2.25 9.17 4.95
CA ASP A 385 -1.75 9.57 3.63
C ASP A 385 -2.79 9.38 2.51
N ALA A 386 -2.51 9.84 1.30
CA ALA A 386 -3.40 9.68 0.15
C ALA A 386 -3.70 8.22 -0.25
N ASN A 387 -2.93 7.25 0.25
CA ASN A 387 -3.13 5.82 0.03
C ASN A 387 -3.98 5.17 1.13
N GLY A 388 -4.37 5.93 2.16
CA GLY A 388 -5.11 5.41 3.32
C GLY A 388 -4.23 4.82 4.42
N LYS A 389 -2.90 4.85 4.25
CA LYS A 389 -1.95 4.37 5.25
C LYS A 389 -1.91 5.36 6.42
N GLN A 390 -1.91 4.83 7.64
CA GLN A 390 -1.71 5.63 8.84
C GLN A 390 -0.24 5.63 9.25
N ASP A 391 0.36 6.81 9.28
CA ASP A 391 1.71 7.03 9.79
C ASP A 391 1.60 7.64 11.19
N ILE A 392 2.18 6.93 12.17
CA ILE A 392 2.26 7.37 13.56
C ILE A 392 3.62 8.02 13.74
N ILE A 393 3.63 9.32 14.04
CA ILE A 393 4.83 10.13 14.16
C ILE A 393 4.92 10.61 15.61
N PRO A 394 5.95 10.20 16.37
CA PRO A 394 6.19 10.74 17.71
C PRO A 394 6.34 12.26 17.66
N ALA A 395 5.75 12.97 18.62
CA ALA A 395 5.78 14.44 18.63
C ALA A 395 7.23 14.98 18.73
N ASP A 396 8.08 14.28 19.49
CA ASP A 396 9.50 14.61 19.65
C ASP A 396 10.35 14.36 18.40
N ASP A 397 9.84 13.62 17.41
CA ASP A 397 10.54 13.36 16.14
C ASP A 397 10.22 14.41 15.06
N ILE A 398 9.28 15.34 15.32
CA ILE A 398 8.82 16.35 14.37
C ILE A 398 9.80 17.55 14.35
N ASP A 399 10.43 17.80 13.19
CA ASP A 399 11.27 18.98 12.96
C ASP A 399 10.43 20.17 12.48
N LEU A 400 9.58 19.93 11.47
CA LEU A 400 8.75 20.97 10.87
C LEU A 400 7.32 20.48 10.65
N GLU A 401 6.38 21.37 10.91
CA GLU A 401 4.97 21.17 10.69
C GLU A 401 4.39 22.31 9.87
N LYS A 402 3.63 21.98 8.84
CA LYS A 402 2.95 22.94 8.00
C LYS A 402 1.53 22.49 7.71
N GLU A 403 0.57 23.35 8.01
CA GLU A 403 -0.79 23.19 7.52
C GLU A 403 -0.88 23.51 6.03
N GLY A 404 -1.58 22.64 5.31
CA GLY A 404 -1.93 22.80 3.91
C GLY A 404 -3.40 23.18 3.72
N GLY A 405 -3.81 23.29 2.46
CA GLY A 405 -5.21 23.44 2.08
C GLY A 405 -5.91 22.08 1.98
N SER A 406 -6.64 21.89 0.89
CA SER A 406 -7.28 20.62 0.56
C SER A 406 -6.25 19.62 0.04
N LEU A 407 -6.42 18.34 0.37
CA LEU A 407 -5.72 17.25 -0.30
C LEU A 407 -6.34 16.96 -1.68
N MET A 408 -7.56 17.44 -1.95
CA MET A 408 -8.18 17.37 -3.27
C MET A 408 -7.43 18.31 -4.24
N PRO A 409 -6.84 17.80 -5.34
CA PRO A 409 -6.00 18.59 -6.22
C PRO A 409 -6.76 19.69 -6.97
N LYS A 410 -6.11 20.85 -7.15
CA LYS A 410 -6.59 21.90 -8.05
C LYS A 410 -6.49 21.45 -9.51
N GLY A 411 -7.48 21.85 -10.30
CA GLY A 411 -7.49 21.58 -11.74
C GLY A 411 -7.73 20.11 -12.10
N LEU A 412 -8.14 19.26 -11.15
CA LEU A 412 -8.56 17.88 -11.44
C LEU A 412 -9.71 17.83 -12.47
N ALA A 413 -10.61 18.82 -12.43
CA ALA A 413 -11.69 18.96 -13.41
C ALA A 413 -11.20 19.24 -14.84
N ASN A 414 -9.97 19.72 -15.03
CA ASN A 414 -9.43 20.01 -16.36
C ASN A 414 -9.01 18.76 -17.13
N PHE A 415 -9.01 17.59 -16.48
CA PHE A 415 -8.87 16.29 -17.13
C PHE A 415 -10.21 15.75 -17.67
N LEU A 416 -11.30 16.50 -17.50
CA LEU A 416 -12.64 16.18 -17.96
C LEU A 416 -13.02 17.10 -19.13
N THR A 417 -13.75 16.54 -20.08
CA THR A 417 -14.57 17.33 -21.00
C THR A 417 -15.73 18.01 -20.26
N GLU A 418 -16.36 19.02 -20.87
CA GLU A 418 -17.53 19.66 -20.27
C GLU A 418 -18.64 18.65 -19.97
N ASP A 419 -18.96 17.75 -20.91
CA ASP A 419 -20.01 16.73 -20.72
C ASP A 419 -19.67 15.77 -19.58
N GLU A 420 -18.41 15.31 -19.48
CA GLU A 420 -17.97 14.47 -18.37
C GLU A 420 -18.07 15.19 -17.02
N PHE A 421 -17.71 16.49 -16.97
CA PHE A 421 -17.88 17.29 -15.76
C PHE A 421 -19.36 17.41 -15.36
N LEU A 422 -20.26 17.66 -16.31
CA LEU A 422 -21.70 17.73 -16.04
C LEU A 422 -22.24 16.40 -15.51
N ASP A 423 -21.82 15.29 -16.11
CA ASP A 423 -22.19 13.93 -15.68
C ASP A 423 -21.69 13.62 -14.26
N LEU A 424 -20.42 13.93 -13.97
CA LEU A 424 -19.82 13.74 -12.65
C LEU A 424 -20.56 14.53 -11.57
N VAL A 425 -20.81 15.83 -11.80
CA VAL A 425 -21.56 16.67 -10.84
C VAL A 425 -22.98 16.14 -10.69
N ARG A 426 -23.63 15.72 -11.78
CA ARG A 426 -24.98 15.13 -11.71
C ARG A 426 -25.00 13.92 -10.81
N TYR A 427 -24.07 12.97 -11.00
CA TYR A 427 -23.93 11.79 -10.15
C TYR A 427 -23.75 12.15 -8.68
N VAL A 428 -22.75 12.98 -8.36
CA VAL A 428 -22.48 13.39 -6.96
C VAL A 428 -23.69 14.09 -6.34
N SER A 429 -24.41 14.90 -7.12
CA SER A 429 -25.63 15.59 -6.65
C SER A 429 -26.83 14.66 -6.44
N GLU A 430 -26.83 13.45 -6.99
CA GLU A 430 -27.91 12.46 -6.81
C GLU A 430 -27.65 11.52 -5.62
N LEU A 431 -26.41 11.45 -5.13
CA LEU A 431 -26.04 10.63 -3.97
C LEU A 431 -26.90 10.96 -2.74
N GLY A 432 -27.45 9.91 -2.13
CA GLY A 432 -28.23 10.00 -0.90
C GLY A 432 -29.68 10.44 -1.10
N LYS A 433 -30.08 10.87 -2.29
CA LYS A 433 -31.48 11.14 -2.61
C LYS A 433 -32.26 9.84 -2.78
N PRO A 434 -33.57 9.81 -2.51
CA PRO A 434 -34.40 8.64 -2.80
C PRO A 434 -34.29 8.24 -4.28
N GLY A 435 -33.97 6.97 -4.54
CA GLY A 435 -33.80 6.44 -5.90
C GLY A 435 -32.59 5.51 -6.03
N PRO A 436 -32.10 5.29 -7.26
CA PRO A 436 -30.97 4.37 -7.54
C PRO A 436 -29.67 4.71 -6.78
N TYR A 437 -29.49 5.99 -6.41
CA TYR A 437 -28.29 6.52 -5.74
C TYR A 437 -28.50 6.80 -4.25
N GLY A 438 -29.62 6.37 -3.66
CA GLY A 438 -29.92 6.58 -2.26
C GLY A 438 -29.07 5.73 -1.31
N ILE A 439 -29.00 6.16 -0.05
CA ILE A 439 -28.42 5.36 1.02
C ILE A 439 -29.25 4.08 1.16
N ARG A 440 -28.61 2.92 1.00
CA ARG A 440 -29.31 1.65 1.05
C ARG A 440 -29.72 1.24 2.45
N SER A 441 -30.84 0.52 2.50
CA SER A 441 -31.22 -0.32 3.64
C SER A 441 -30.76 -1.78 3.48
N GLU A 442 -30.51 -2.24 2.25
CA GLU A 442 -30.03 -3.61 2.00
C GLU A 442 -28.52 -3.73 2.29
N PRO A 443 -28.08 -4.70 3.12
CA PRO A 443 -26.67 -4.95 3.45
C PRO A 443 -25.93 -5.61 2.27
N THR A 444 -25.64 -4.82 1.25
CA THR A 444 -24.93 -5.25 0.04
C THR A 444 -23.43 -5.03 0.19
N ILE A 445 -22.63 -5.98 -0.29
CA ILE A 445 -21.17 -5.87 -0.29
C ILE A 445 -20.73 -4.86 -1.36
N GLN A 446 -20.04 -3.81 -0.92
CA GLN A 446 -19.49 -2.76 -1.78
C GLN A 446 -17.97 -2.63 -1.67
N ARG A 447 -17.37 -3.07 -0.58
CA ARG A 447 -15.92 -3.17 -0.47
C ARG A 447 -15.51 -4.62 -0.66
N TRP A 448 -14.58 -4.80 -1.57
CA TRP A 448 -14.03 -6.08 -1.95
C TRP A 448 -12.50 -6.02 -1.89
N ARG A 449 -11.90 -7.18 -1.72
CA ARG A 449 -10.47 -7.41 -1.91
C ARG A 449 -10.34 -8.45 -3.02
N VAL A 450 -9.61 -8.15 -4.09
CA VAL A 450 -9.31 -9.10 -5.16
C VAL A 450 -7.86 -9.59 -5.01
N MET A 451 -7.63 -10.87 -5.20
CA MET A 451 -6.28 -11.44 -5.16
C MET A 451 -5.45 -10.93 -6.33
N LYS A 452 -4.23 -10.45 -6.06
CA LYS A 452 -3.29 -9.93 -7.06
C LYS A 452 -2.86 -10.99 -8.06
N GLU A 453 -2.36 -12.11 -7.53
CA GLU A 453 -1.83 -13.22 -8.30
C GLU A 453 -2.46 -14.52 -7.81
N VAL A 454 -3.21 -15.18 -8.68
CA VAL A 454 -3.86 -16.45 -8.34
C VAL A 454 -2.85 -17.58 -8.55
N PRO A 455 -2.55 -18.42 -7.53
CA PRO A 455 -1.62 -19.53 -7.68
C PRO A 455 -2.03 -20.45 -8.84
N ALA A 456 -1.07 -20.94 -9.63
CA ALA A 456 -1.36 -21.76 -10.81
C ALA A 456 -2.24 -22.99 -10.49
N ALA A 457 -2.05 -23.60 -9.32
CA ALA A 457 -2.86 -24.72 -8.83
C ALA A 457 -4.36 -24.37 -8.65
N MET A 458 -4.67 -23.09 -8.45
CA MET A 458 -6.02 -22.58 -8.16
C MET A 458 -6.77 -22.04 -9.38
N GLN A 459 -6.11 -21.96 -10.54
CA GLN A 459 -6.67 -21.43 -11.79
C GLN A 459 -7.49 -22.46 -12.59
N GLY A 460 -7.47 -23.74 -12.18
CA GLY A 460 -8.19 -24.83 -12.84
C GLY A 460 -9.71 -24.66 -12.87
N GLU A 461 -10.42 -25.54 -13.58
CA GLU A 461 -11.89 -25.58 -13.49
C GLU A 461 -12.39 -26.27 -12.22
N ALA A 462 -11.58 -27.17 -11.67
CA ALA A 462 -11.87 -27.84 -10.41
C ALA A 462 -11.88 -26.81 -9.28
N VAL A 463 -12.92 -26.87 -8.44
CA VAL A 463 -12.98 -26.09 -7.21
C VAL A 463 -11.98 -26.72 -6.23
N PRO A 464 -11.07 -25.93 -5.62
CA PRO A 464 -10.15 -26.45 -4.63
C PRO A 464 -10.92 -27.01 -3.43
N SER A 465 -10.39 -28.05 -2.80
CA SER A 465 -10.92 -28.52 -1.53
C SER A 465 -10.73 -27.46 -0.44
N THR A 466 -11.55 -27.51 0.61
CA THR A 466 -11.46 -26.59 1.76
C THR A 466 -10.04 -26.53 2.34
N GLY A 467 -9.35 -27.67 2.48
CA GLY A 467 -7.96 -27.69 2.99
C GLY A 467 -6.93 -27.07 2.03
N GLU A 468 -7.13 -27.17 0.72
CA GLU A 468 -6.29 -26.46 -0.27
C GLU A 468 -6.56 -24.94 -0.22
N PHE A 469 -7.82 -24.54 -0.04
CA PHE A 469 -8.20 -23.14 0.14
C PHE A 469 -7.58 -22.54 1.41
N GLU A 470 -7.70 -23.21 2.55
CA GLU A 470 -7.14 -22.74 3.83
C GLU A 470 -5.62 -22.54 3.72
N SER A 471 -4.91 -23.55 3.21
CA SER A 471 -3.45 -23.55 3.15
C SER A 471 -2.85 -22.56 2.15
N GLN A 472 -3.58 -22.17 1.09
CA GLN A 472 -3.04 -21.30 0.03
C GLN A 472 -3.68 -19.91 -0.04
N ILE A 473 -4.86 -19.70 0.55
CA ILE A 473 -5.66 -18.49 0.35
C ILE A 473 -6.08 -17.84 1.68
N ALA A 474 -6.61 -18.62 2.63
CA ALA A 474 -7.22 -18.06 3.84
C ALA A 474 -6.23 -17.27 4.72
N ASP A 475 -5.01 -17.80 4.84
CA ASP A 475 -3.93 -17.25 5.67
C ASP A 475 -2.99 -16.31 4.91
N LEU A 476 -3.30 -15.96 3.66
CA LEU A 476 -2.49 -14.98 2.94
C LEU A 476 -2.53 -13.63 3.63
N SER A 477 -1.36 -12.99 3.67
CA SER A 477 -1.20 -11.64 4.17
C SER A 477 -1.98 -10.61 3.32
N GLU A 478 -2.33 -9.48 3.93
CA GLU A 478 -3.19 -8.47 3.29
C GLU A 478 -2.58 -7.89 2.00
N ASP A 479 -1.26 -7.91 1.85
CA ASP A 479 -0.54 -7.46 0.67
C ASP A 479 -0.74 -8.37 -0.55
N ALA A 480 -1.27 -9.59 -0.39
CA ALA A 480 -1.69 -10.43 -1.52
C ALA A 480 -2.96 -9.93 -2.22
N TRP A 481 -3.65 -8.93 -1.65
CA TRP A 481 -4.95 -8.45 -2.09
C TRP A 481 -4.91 -6.98 -2.54
N LEU A 482 -5.80 -6.62 -3.46
CA LEU A 482 -6.07 -5.25 -3.90
C LEU A 482 -7.49 -4.85 -3.52
N PRO A 483 -7.71 -3.65 -2.96
CA PRO A 483 -9.05 -3.15 -2.74
C PRO A 483 -9.74 -2.85 -4.07
N VAL A 484 -10.97 -3.34 -4.22
CA VAL A 484 -11.87 -3.01 -5.34
C VAL A 484 -13.25 -2.73 -4.79
N TYR A 485 -14.04 -1.92 -5.47
CA TYR A 485 -15.28 -1.40 -4.91
C TYR A 485 -16.45 -1.67 -5.84
N GLY A 486 -17.64 -1.90 -5.30
CA GLY A 486 -18.88 -1.92 -6.05
C GLY A 486 -19.34 -0.50 -6.39
N LYS A 487 -20.27 -0.41 -7.34
CA LYS A 487 -21.07 0.77 -7.62
C LYS A 487 -21.95 1.14 -6.43
N VAL A 488 -22.56 2.32 -6.49
CA VAL A 488 -23.59 2.74 -5.53
C VAL A 488 -24.57 1.62 -5.41
N ASN A 489 -25.13 1.08 -6.50
CA ASN A 489 -26.10 -0.06 -6.56
C ASN A 489 -25.59 -1.41 -6.00
N GLY A 490 -24.31 -1.51 -5.63
CA GLY A 490 -23.68 -2.69 -5.05
C GLY A 490 -23.16 -3.70 -6.08
N ASP A 491 -23.32 -3.40 -7.36
CA ASP A 491 -22.72 -4.17 -8.43
C ASP A 491 -21.21 -3.91 -8.49
N LEU A 492 -20.41 -4.97 -8.39
CA LEU A 492 -18.99 -4.93 -8.72
C LEU A 492 -18.81 -5.12 -10.23
N PRO A 493 -18.34 -4.12 -10.99
CA PRO A 493 -18.13 -4.28 -12.42
C PRO A 493 -16.91 -5.19 -12.68
N LEU A 494 -17.13 -6.37 -13.25
CA LEU A 494 -16.06 -7.37 -13.42
C LEU A 494 -15.01 -6.94 -14.46
N ALA A 495 -15.37 -6.03 -15.37
CA ALA A 495 -14.46 -5.44 -16.32
C ALA A 495 -13.34 -4.61 -15.65
N GLU A 496 -13.60 -4.03 -14.46
CA GLU A 496 -12.60 -3.26 -13.71
C GLU A 496 -11.52 -4.17 -13.06
N LEU A 497 -11.73 -5.50 -13.07
CA LEU A 497 -10.81 -6.50 -12.51
C LEU A 497 -9.90 -7.11 -13.58
N SER A 498 -9.75 -6.46 -14.74
CA SER A 498 -9.00 -6.97 -15.89
C SER A 498 -7.49 -7.12 -15.64
N GLU A 499 -6.95 -6.41 -14.63
CA GLU A 499 -5.54 -6.48 -14.23
C GLU A 499 -5.16 -7.84 -13.62
N VAL A 500 -6.13 -8.61 -13.15
CA VAL A 500 -5.89 -9.98 -12.67
C VAL A 500 -5.91 -10.93 -13.88
N GLU A 501 -4.72 -11.27 -14.36
CA GLU A 501 -4.49 -12.20 -15.48
C GLU A 501 -4.74 -13.66 -15.08
N SER A 502 -5.99 -13.99 -14.77
CA SER A 502 -6.40 -15.34 -14.40
C SER A 502 -7.81 -15.66 -14.95
N PRO A 503 -8.08 -16.93 -15.34
CA PRO A 503 -9.44 -17.38 -15.66
C PRO A 503 -10.36 -17.44 -14.43
N VAL A 504 -9.78 -17.36 -13.22
CA VAL A 504 -10.48 -17.43 -11.94
C VAL A 504 -10.14 -16.20 -11.10
N LEU A 505 -11.14 -15.60 -10.45
CA LEU A 505 -10.95 -14.51 -9.49
C LEU A 505 -11.24 -15.01 -8.09
N PHE A 506 -10.42 -14.58 -7.13
CA PHE A 506 -10.74 -14.68 -5.71
C PHE A 506 -11.10 -13.28 -5.20
N LEU A 507 -12.30 -13.15 -4.65
CA LEU A 507 -12.81 -11.95 -4.01
C LEU A 507 -13.02 -12.21 -2.53
N GLN A 508 -12.67 -11.26 -1.68
CA GLN A 508 -12.91 -11.33 -0.26
C GLN A 508 -13.68 -10.09 0.19
N ALA A 509 -14.67 -10.32 1.04
CA ALA A 509 -15.44 -9.29 1.73
C ALA A 509 -15.38 -9.52 3.23
N GLU A 510 -15.72 -8.51 4.00
CA GLU A 510 -15.68 -8.56 5.46
C GLU A 510 -17.01 -8.13 6.05
N MET A 511 -17.35 -8.74 7.17
CA MET A 511 -18.49 -8.34 7.99
C MET A 511 -18.08 -8.31 9.46
N GLU A 512 -18.67 -7.40 10.22
CA GLU A 512 -18.59 -7.38 11.67
C GLU A 512 -19.88 -7.96 12.23
N VAL A 513 -19.77 -9.01 13.06
CA VAL A 513 -20.91 -9.65 13.72
C VAL A 513 -20.90 -9.25 15.18
N VAL A 514 -21.96 -8.55 15.61
CA VAL A 514 -22.15 -8.13 17.00
C VAL A 514 -22.73 -9.27 17.82
N ASP A 515 -23.84 -9.84 17.34
CA ASP A 515 -24.50 -10.99 17.95
C ASP A 515 -24.39 -12.17 16.99
N GLY A 516 -23.91 -13.31 17.49
CA GLY A 516 -23.80 -14.53 16.70
C GLY A 516 -25.16 -15.09 16.29
N GLY A 517 -25.14 -15.86 15.20
CA GLY A 517 -26.32 -16.52 14.65
C GLY A 517 -26.11 -16.90 13.19
N LYS A 518 -27.17 -17.35 12.52
CA LYS A 518 -27.10 -17.73 11.12
C LYS A 518 -27.11 -16.52 10.20
N ILE A 519 -26.26 -16.49 9.20
CA ILE A 519 -26.32 -15.53 8.09
C ILE A 519 -26.42 -16.27 6.77
N GLY A 520 -26.92 -15.59 5.74
CA GLY A 520 -26.89 -16.09 4.37
C GLY A 520 -26.30 -15.07 3.41
N VAL A 521 -26.11 -15.49 2.17
CA VAL A 521 -25.77 -14.57 1.07
C VAL A 521 -26.59 -14.88 -0.17
N GLU A 522 -27.01 -13.81 -0.85
CA GLU A 522 -27.71 -13.87 -2.14
C GLU A 522 -26.82 -13.29 -3.23
N LEU A 523 -26.67 -14.03 -4.32
CA LEU A 523 -25.82 -13.69 -5.46
C LEU A 523 -26.68 -13.35 -6.67
N ASN A 524 -26.33 -12.29 -7.41
CA ASN A 524 -26.98 -11.99 -8.69
C ASN A 524 -26.69 -13.04 -9.77
N GLN A 525 -25.54 -13.72 -9.68
CA GLN A 525 -25.17 -14.85 -10.54
C GLN A 525 -24.54 -15.97 -9.73
N LYS A 526 -24.90 -17.22 -10.07
CA LYS A 526 -24.59 -18.42 -9.27
C LYS A 526 -23.66 -19.40 -9.97
N ALA A 527 -23.67 -19.42 -11.31
CA ALA A 527 -22.88 -20.36 -12.10
C ALA A 527 -21.38 -20.07 -11.96
N GLY A 528 -20.58 -21.09 -11.65
CA GLY A 528 -19.13 -20.94 -11.49
C GLY A 528 -18.69 -20.17 -10.25
N VAL A 529 -19.60 -19.91 -9.30
CA VAL A 529 -19.29 -19.26 -8.03
C VAL A 529 -19.19 -20.30 -6.92
N THR A 530 -18.14 -20.20 -6.12
CA THR A 530 -17.99 -20.94 -4.86
C THR A 530 -17.76 -19.91 -3.74
N VAL A 531 -18.38 -20.14 -2.58
CA VAL A 531 -18.36 -19.22 -1.44
C VAL A 531 -17.87 -19.96 -0.21
N TRP A 532 -16.97 -19.34 0.54
CA TRP A 532 -16.54 -19.79 1.86
C TRP A 532 -16.95 -18.75 2.90
N ILE A 533 -17.69 -19.18 3.93
CA ILE A 533 -18.05 -18.36 5.09
C ILE A 533 -17.54 -19.08 6.34
N ILE A 534 -16.50 -18.55 6.98
CA ILE A 534 -15.89 -19.15 8.19
C ILE A 534 -15.70 -20.67 8.01
N ASP A 535 -14.89 -21.04 7.02
CA ASP A 535 -14.48 -22.41 6.69
C ASP A 535 -15.56 -23.31 6.03
N ASP A 536 -16.84 -22.95 6.11
CA ASP A 536 -17.89 -23.67 5.40
C ASP A 536 -17.93 -23.33 3.90
N GLU A 537 -17.79 -24.35 3.06
CA GLU A 537 -17.85 -24.24 1.59
C GLU A 537 -19.27 -24.42 1.06
N PHE A 538 -19.69 -23.49 0.20
CA PHE A 538 -20.96 -23.53 -0.51
C PHE A 538 -20.78 -23.32 -2.00
N LYS A 539 -21.52 -24.10 -2.80
CA LYS A 539 -21.65 -23.83 -4.24
C LYS A 539 -22.69 -22.73 -4.45
N GLY A 540 -22.44 -21.82 -5.38
CA GLY A 540 -23.32 -20.69 -5.67
C GLY A 540 -24.78 -21.07 -6.00
N THR A 541 -25.00 -22.30 -6.47
CA THR A 541 -26.33 -22.84 -6.81
C THR A 541 -27.14 -23.33 -5.61
N GLU A 542 -26.51 -23.58 -4.48
CA GLU A 542 -27.14 -24.08 -3.26
C GLU A 542 -27.52 -22.90 -2.35
N PRO A 543 -28.45 -23.06 -1.39
CA PRO A 543 -28.65 -22.08 -0.34
C PRO A 543 -27.34 -21.88 0.45
N ILE A 544 -26.87 -20.64 0.51
CA ILE A 544 -25.61 -20.30 1.19
C ILE A 544 -25.97 -19.73 2.55
N SER A 545 -25.68 -20.48 3.61
CA SER A 545 -25.89 -20.01 4.98
C SER A 545 -24.96 -20.71 5.96
N ALA A 546 -24.34 -19.94 6.85
CA ALA A 546 -23.45 -20.44 7.88
C ALA A 546 -23.79 -19.82 9.24
N ASP A 547 -23.48 -20.54 10.32
CA ASP A 547 -23.56 -20.03 11.68
C ASP A 547 -22.27 -19.26 12.00
N VAL A 548 -22.42 -18.00 12.42
CA VAL A 548 -21.29 -17.11 12.69
C VAL A 548 -21.28 -16.69 14.16
N LEU A 549 -20.08 -16.65 14.73
CA LEU A 549 -19.87 -16.14 16.09
C LEU A 549 -19.71 -14.62 16.09
N PRO A 550 -19.80 -13.94 17.24
CA PRO A 550 -19.40 -12.54 17.32
C PRO A 550 -17.95 -12.31 16.87
N GLY A 551 -17.70 -11.19 16.20
CA GLY A 551 -16.39 -10.77 15.70
C GLY A 551 -16.37 -10.45 14.20
N ARG A 552 -15.18 -10.13 13.69
CA ARG A 552 -14.95 -9.84 12.27
C ARG A 552 -14.73 -11.12 11.48
N HIS A 553 -15.48 -11.30 10.41
CA HIS A 553 -15.44 -12.48 9.56
C HIS A 553 -15.21 -12.13 8.11
N LYS A 554 -14.47 -13.00 7.43
CA LYS A 554 -14.23 -12.93 5.98
C LYS A 554 -15.22 -13.83 5.26
N ILE A 555 -15.77 -13.33 4.15
CA ILE A 555 -16.45 -14.16 3.16
C ILE A 555 -15.57 -14.16 1.92
N THR A 556 -15.18 -15.34 1.45
CA THR A 556 -14.37 -15.47 0.24
C THR A 556 -15.16 -16.11 -0.89
N PHE A 557 -15.02 -15.56 -2.08
CA PHE A 557 -15.71 -15.97 -3.29
C PHE A 557 -14.68 -16.35 -4.32
N ARG A 558 -14.86 -17.50 -4.96
CA ARG A 558 -14.14 -17.91 -6.16
C ARG A 558 -15.07 -17.80 -7.34
N LEU A 559 -14.69 -17.01 -8.33
CA LEU A 559 -15.47 -16.76 -9.54
C LEU A 559 -14.73 -17.33 -10.74
N ASP A 560 -15.30 -18.34 -11.40
CA ASP A 560 -14.78 -18.86 -12.67
C ASP A 560 -15.30 -18.02 -13.84
N LYS A 561 -14.46 -17.14 -14.39
CA LYS A 561 -14.83 -16.19 -15.47
C LYS A 561 -15.36 -16.89 -16.72
N ARG A 562 -15.03 -18.17 -16.93
CA ARG A 562 -15.52 -18.96 -18.08
C ARG A 562 -17.00 -19.30 -17.96
N LYS A 563 -17.57 -19.22 -16.76
CA LYS A 563 -18.94 -19.66 -16.42
C LYS A 563 -19.85 -18.50 -16.01
N LEU A 564 -19.31 -17.30 -15.82
CA LEU A 564 -20.09 -16.10 -15.50
C LEU A 564 -20.90 -15.64 -16.71
N THR A 565 -22.12 -15.18 -16.47
CA THR A 565 -23.05 -14.72 -17.52
C THR A 565 -23.36 -13.24 -17.42
N GLU A 566 -23.20 -12.64 -16.23
CA GLU A 566 -23.45 -11.22 -15.99
C GLU A 566 -22.13 -10.44 -15.94
N PRO A 567 -22.11 -9.19 -16.45
CA PRO A 567 -20.92 -8.33 -16.42
C PRO A 567 -20.59 -7.79 -15.02
N THR A 568 -21.51 -7.96 -14.06
CA THR A 568 -21.39 -7.49 -12.68
C THR A 568 -21.56 -8.62 -11.68
N PHE A 569 -20.91 -8.49 -10.52
CA PHE A 569 -21.12 -9.39 -9.40
C PHE A 569 -21.67 -8.61 -8.20
N ARG A 570 -22.80 -9.05 -7.66
CA ARG A 570 -23.48 -8.41 -6.53
C ARG A 570 -23.82 -9.44 -5.49
N VAL A 571 -23.53 -9.10 -4.24
CA VAL A 571 -23.81 -9.96 -3.08
C VAL A 571 -24.54 -9.18 -2.01
N VAL A 572 -25.71 -9.69 -1.62
CA VAL A 572 -26.49 -9.20 -0.48
C VAL A 572 -26.33 -10.19 0.66
N VAL A 573 -25.88 -9.70 1.83
CA VAL A 573 -25.80 -10.53 3.03
C VAL A 573 -27.19 -10.60 3.65
N THR A 574 -27.77 -11.77 3.79
CA THR A 574 -29.14 -11.92 4.32
C THR A 574 -29.15 -12.44 5.74
N LYS A 575 -30.21 -12.09 6.47
CA LYS A 575 -30.51 -12.66 7.76
C LYS A 575 -31.70 -13.62 7.64
N PRO A 576 -31.52 -14.94 7.81
CA PRO A 576 -32.62 -15.87 7.92
C PRO A 576 -33.61 -15.46 9.03
N SER A 577 -34.90 -15.70 8.84
CA SER A 577 -35.96 -15.23 9.76
C SER A 577 -35.85 -15.77 11.18
N ASP A 578 -35.24 -16.95 11.33
CA ASP A 578 -34.98 -17.65 12.58
C ASP A 578 -33.66 -17.26 13.25
N SER A 579 -32.87 -16.37 12.63
CA SER A 579 -31.55 -15.99 13.12
C SER A 579 -31.57 -14.82 14.10
N THR A 580 -30.77 -14.96 15.16
CA THR A 580 -30.44 -13.90 16.12
C THR A 580 -29.31 -12.98 15.65
N ALA A 581 -28.69 -13.25 14.50
CA ALA A 581 -27.50 -12.55 14.06
C ALA A 581 -27.74 -11.03 13.94
N GLN A 582 -26.80 -10.25 14.45
CA GLN A 582 -26.67 -8.82 14.17
C GLN A 582 -25.32 -8.57 13.54
N TYR A 583 -25.30 -8.00 12.34
CA TYR A 583 -24.08 -7.80 11.59
C TYR A 583 -24.10 -6.47 10.84
N THR A 584 -22.91 -6.00 10.49
CA THR A 584 -22.68 -4.88 9.57
C THR A 584 -21.71 -5.35 8.50
N VAL A 585 -22.03 -5.12 7.23
CA VAL A 585 -21.07 -5.34 6.15
C VAL A 585 -20.02 -4.23 6.24
N VAL A 586 -18.75 -4.61 6.24
CA VAL A 586 -17.65 -3.66 6.38
C VAL A 586 -17.49 -2.92 5.05
N GLY A 587 -18.03 -1.69 4.99
CA GLY A 587 -17.85 -0.78 3.86
C GLY A 587 -16.52 -0.03 3.90
N GLY A 588 -16.07 0.39 5.10
CA GLY A 588 -14.88 1.22 5.34
C GLY A 588 -13.64 0.46 5.86
N SER A 589 -12.58 1.20 6.24
CA SER A 589 -11.26 0.70 6.67
C SER A 589 -11.30 -0.51 7.61
#